data_AF-A0A6J0C948-F1
#
_entry.id   AF-A0A6J0C948-F1
#
_cell.length_a   1.000
_cell.length_b   1.000
_cell.length_c   1.000
_cell.angle_alpha   90.00
_cell.angle_beta   90.00
_cell.angle_gamma   90.00
#
_symmetry.space_group_name_H-M   'P 1'
#
loop_
_entity.id
_entity.type
_entity.pdbx_description
1 polymer ?
#
loop_
_entity_poly.entity_id
_entity_poly.type
_entity_poly.pdbx_seq_one_letter_code
_entity_poly.pdbx_strand_id
1 'polypeptide(L)'
;MNVKFKVVRKINHLAWFATESGRKFSKGCVITFGLGTFAANYLPHSLFLDTYKEVFQMYRKSRPVRVTAKIKKQFNAVLDDLEVPDHIRGLIKPFIVNGFDLIHAGSPNLRSGAIVGVPLSFDYEELKDIDDSTLVLQDKPVDWKSVEGQNLLSSLLLSEEAKKFAIAQKVLRCQSHEIWVNCILPMLCTAFAYAIAQRANVMLDSLYRPPIVRICLYSFVGMFSIATWGALKDFSTIQYDNECDEELCKLGKDYIKGGQEYYCKILERNVALRSLLGDYGAKLYSVSGNQRFFLRQKGMPLVYRKLYFDEQMENLR
;
A
#
# COMPACT_ATOMS: atom_id res chain seq x y z
N MET A 1 -68.95 29.47 14.63
CA MET A 1 -68.21 28.76 13.57
C MET A 1 -66.73 28.72 13.96
N ASN A 2 -66.31 27.69 14.69
CA ASN A 2 -64.95 27.60 15.26
C ASN A 2 -64.01 26.89 14.27
N VAL A 3 -63.23 27.66 13.53
CA VAL A 3 -62.20 27.13 12.63
C VAL A 3 -60.99 26.74 13.46
N LYS A 4 -60.84 25.43 13.74
CA LYS A 4 -59.61 24.85 14.30
C LYS A 4 -58.49 24.99 13.28
N PHE A 5 -57.54 25.89 13.55
CA PHE A 5 -56.26 25.93 12.84
C PHE A 5 -55.50 24.62 13.10
N LYS A 6 -55.47 23.75 12.09
CA LYS A 6 -54.64 22.55 12.05
C LYS A 6 -53.22 23.02 11.72
N VAL A 7 -52.41 23.30 12.75
CA VAL A 7 -50.97 23.55 12.57
C VAL A 7 -50.35 22.24 12.09
N VAL A 8 -50.09 22.17 10.78
CA VAL A 8 -49.32 21.09 10.17
C VAL A 8 -47.91 21.19 10.71
N ARG A 9 -47.58 20.34 11.69
CA ARG A 9 -46.24 20.20 12.25
C ARG A 9 -45.33 19.69 11.13
N LYS A 10 -44.64 20.59 10.42
CA LYS A 10 -43.54 20.22 9.51
C LYS A 10 -42.57 19.37 10.33
N ILE A 11 -42.51 18.08 10.05
CA ILE A 11 -41.53 17.18 10.65
C ILE A 11 -40.19 17.65 10.10
N ASN A 12 -39.48 18.44 10.90
CA ASN A 12 -38.09 18.73 10.63
C ASN A 12 -37.34 17.39 10.81
N HIS A 13 -37.00 16.70 9.71
CA HIS A 13 -36.27 15.43 9.76
C HIS A 13 -34.98 15.52 10.58
N LEU A 14 -34.40 16.72 10.71
CA LEU A 14 -33.26 17.03 11.57
C LEU A 14 -33.55 16.97 13.07
N ALA A 15 -34.80 17.17 13.49
CA ALA A 15 -35.22 17.05 14.89
C ALA A 15 -35.31 15.58 15.35
N TRP A 16 -35.51 14.65 14.43
CA TRP A 16 -35.53 13.21 14.74
C TRP A 16 -34.18 12.71 15.24
N PHE A 17 -33.07 13.17 14.65
CA PHE A 17 -31.71 12.81 15.09
C PHE A 17 -31.37 13.29 16.51
N ALA A 18 -32.12 14.25 17.06
CA ALA A 18 -31.96 14.67 18.45
C ALA A 18 -32.60 13.69 19.44
N THR A 19 -33.57 12.88 19.00
CA THR A 19 -34.27 11.87 19.81
C THR A 19 -33.37 10.66 20.12
N GLU A 20 -33.74 9.88 21.15
CA GLU A 20 -33.02 8.65 21.50
C GLU A 20 -32.96 7.65 20.33
N SER A 21 -34.08 7.48 19.62
CA SER A 21 -34.17 6.61 18.43
C SER A 21 -33.23 7.07 17.32
N GLY A 22 -33.17 8.39 17.06
CA GLY A 22 -32.26 8.97 16.08
C GLY A 22 -30.79 8.77 16.44
N ARG A 23 -30.43 8.92 17.71
CA ARG A 23 -29.05 8.68 18.20
C ARG A 23 -28.66 7.20 18.09
N LYS A 24 -29.56 6.28 18.45
CA LYS A 24 -29.35 4.82 18.28
C LYS A 24 -29.14 4.46 16.82
N PHE A 25 -29.94 5.03 15.92
CA PHE A 25 -29.77 4.85 14.48
C PHE A 25 -28.42 5.36 13.98
N SER A 26 -28.02 6.59 14.33
CA SER A 26 -26.71 7.14 13.96
C SER A 26 -25.54 6.29 14.46
N LYS A 27 -25.63 5.78 15.71
CA LYS A 27 -24.64 4.84 16.25
C LYS A 27 -24.58 3.56 15.41
N GLY A 28 -25.75 3.00 15.05
CA GLY A 28 -25.85 1.86 14.13
C GLY A 28 -25.16 2.11 12.80
N CYS A 29 -25.42 3.27 12.16
CA CYS A 29 -24.76 3.65 10.91
C CYS A 29 -23.23 3.71 11.04
N VAL A 30 -22.71 4.29 12.13
CA VAL A 30 -21.26 4.38 12.37
C VAL A 30 -20.64 3.00 12.59
N ILE A 31 -21.32 2.11 13.32
CA ILE A 31 -20.85 0.73 13.50
C ILE A 31 -20.82 0.00 12.16
N THR A 32 -21.90 0.08 11.37
CA THR A 32 -21.96 -0.54 10.04
C THR A 32 -20.89 0.02 9.12
N PHE A 33 -20.64 1.32 9.13
CA PHE A 33 -19.57 1.94 8.34
C PHE A 33 -18.17 1.51 8.83
N GLY A 34 -17.95 1.43 10.14
CA GLY A 34 -16.70 0.94 10.73
C GLY A 34 -16.42 -0.51 10.34
N LEU A 35 -17.42 -1.39 10.41
CA LEU A 35 -17.31 -2.77 9.95
C LEU A 35 -17.10 -2.85 8.43
N GLY A 36 -17.75 -1.97 7.66
CA GLY A 36 -17.57 -1.87 6.21
C GLY A 36 -16.14 -1.48 5.83
N THR A 37 -15.55 -0.51 6.52
CA THR A 37 -14.14 -0.11 6.28
C THR A 37 -13.15 -1.19 6.71
N PHE A 38 -13.41 -1.89 7.81
CA PHE A 38 -12.65 -3.08 8.19
C PHE A 38 -12.70 -4.15 7.09
N ALA A 39 -13.91 -4.53 6.66
CA ALA A 39 -14.11 -5.56 5.65
C ALA A 39 -13.46 -5.17 4.31
N ALA A 40 -13.58 -3.91 3.88
CA ALA A 40 -12.98 -3.43 2.64
C ALA A 40 -11.45 -3.57 2.61
N ASN A 41 -10.77 -3.42 3.76
CA ASN A 41 -9.32 -3.62 3.86
C ASN A 41 -8.95 -5.10 4.10
N TYR A 42 -9.77 -5.85 4.84
CA TYR A 42 -9.46 -7.23 5.22
C TYR A 42 -9.73 -8.25 4.10
N LEU A 43 -10.83 -8.08 3.36
CA LEU A 43 -11.30 -9.07 2.37
C LEU A 43 -10.31 -9.32 1.22
N PRO A 44 -9.65 -8.30 0.62
CA PRO A 44 -8.65 -8.51 -0.42
C PRO A 44 -7.43 -9.33 0.04
N HIS A 45 -7.14 -9.32 1.34
CA HIS A 45 -6.02 -10.05 1.94
C HIS A 45 -6.42 -11.41 2.51
N SER A 46 -7.70 -11.76 2.48
CA SER A 46 -8.25 -13.00 3.03
C SER A 46 -9.09 -13.75 1.99
N LEU A 47 -10.40 -13.52 1.96
CA LEU A 47 -11.35 -14.27 1.12
C LEU A 47 -11.16 -14.02 -0.38
N PHE A 48 -10.71 -12.83 -0.77
CA PHE A 48 -10.51 -12.45 -2.17
C PHE A 48 -9.03 -12.40 -2.58
N LEU A 49 -8.17 -13.14 -1.87
CA LEU A 49 -6.73 -13.15 -2.16
C LEU A 49 -6.42 -13.68 -3.57
N ASP A 50 -7.16 -14.68 -4.05
CA ASP A 50 -6.99 -15.19 -5.42
C ASP A 50 -7.48 -14.20 -6.47
N THR A 51 -8.59 -13.49 -6.22
CA THR A 51 -9.04 -12.40 -7.11
C THR A 51 -8.04 -11.25 -7.14
N TYR A 52 -7.45 -10.89 -5.98
CA TYR A 52 -6.38 -9.91 -5.91
C TYR A 52 -5.19 -10.37 -6.77
N LYS A 53 -4.79 -11.64 -6.66
CA LYS A 53 -3.74 -12.22 -7.50
C LYS A 53 -4.06 -12.11 -8.99
N GLU A 54 -5.27 -12.48 -9.41
CA GLU A 54 -5.70 -12.42 -10.82
C GLU A 54 -5.61 -11.00 -11.40
N VAL A 55 -5.94 -9.97 -10.60
CA VAL A 55 -5.85 -8.57 -11.04
C VAL A 55 -4.41 -8.16 -11.34
N PHE A 56 -3.44 -8.63 -10.56
CA PHE A 56 -2.05 -8.23 -10.68
C PHE A 56 -1.17 -9.24 -11.41
N GLN A 57 -1.66 -10.44 -11.71
CA GLN A 57 -0.89 -11.48 -12.36
C GLN A 57 -0.58 -11.10 -13.82
N MET A 58 0.62 -11.45 -14.28
CA MET A 58 0.98 -11.33 -15.68
C MET A 58 0.30 -12.41 -16.51
N TYR A 59 -0.31 -12.00 -17.63
CA TYR A 59 -0.90 -12.91 -18.61
C TYR A 59 -0.16 -12.80 -19.94
N ARG A 60 0.17 -13.94 -20.55
CA ARG A 60 0.67 -14.04 -21.92
C ARG A 60 -0.25 -14.95 -22.71
N LYS A 61 -0.79 -14.48 -23.84
CA LYS A 61 -1.76 -15.22 -24.68
C LYS A 61 -2.95 -15.75 -23.86
N SER A 62 -3.53 -14.87 -23.02
CA SER A 62 -4.67 -15.18 -22.13
C SER A 62 -4.43 -16.30 -21.11
N ARG A 63 -3.17 -16.65 -20.83
CA ARG A 63 -2.80 -17.62 -19.81
C ARG A 63 -1.89 -16.98 -18.75
N PRO A 64 -2.09 -17.32 -17.46
CA PRO A 64 -1.23 -16.83 -16.39
C PRO A 64 0.19 -17.32 -16.60
N VAL A 65 1.16 -16.39 -16.54
CA VAL A 65 2.58 -16.72 -16.59
C VAL A 65 2.95 -17.49 -15.32
N ARG A 66 3.59 -18.65 -15.50
CA ARG A 66 4.02 -19.51 -14.39
C ARG A 66 5.35 -19.02 -13.84
N VAL A 67 5.55 -19.18 -12.53
CA VAL A 67 6.83 -18.89 -11.89
C VAL A 67 7.90 -19.86 -12.41
N THR A 68 9.02 -19.32 -12.88
CA THR A 68 10.16 -20.09 -13.39
C THR A 68 10.87 -20.85 -12.27
N ALA A 69 11.61 -21.90 -12.62
CA ALA A 69 12.36 -22.69 -11.64
C ALA A 69 13.41 -21.84 -10.92
N LYS A 70 14.01 -20.87 -11.62
CA LYS A 70 14.98 -19.91 -11.08
C LYS A 70 14.37 -19.05 -9.97
N ILE A 71 13.25 -18.39 -10.25
CA ILE A 71 12.55 -17.57 -9.25
C ILE A 71 12.11 -18.44 -8.07
N LYS A 72 11.59 -19.66 -8.31
CA LYS A 72 11.23 -20.58 -7.20
C LYS A 72 12.44 -20.94 -6.33
N LYS A 73 13.59 -21.21 -6.94
CA LYS A 73 14.83 -21.53 -6.22
C LYS A 73 15.29 -20.35 -5.36
N GLN A 74 15.33 -19.14 -5.93
CA GLN A 74 15.66 -17.91 -5.20
C GLN A 74 14.67 -17.66 -4.06
N PHE A 75 13.37 -17.80 -4.33
CA PHE A 75 12.32 -17.62 -3.33
C PHE A 75 12.47 -18.59 -2.17
N ASN A 76 12.71 -19.88 -2.45
CA ASN A 76 12.93 -20.87 -1.40
C ASN A 76 14.19 -20.57 -0.59
N ALA A 77 15.29 -20.18 -1.23
CA ALA A 77 16.52 -19.79 -0.54
C ALA A 77 16.29 -18.59 0.38
N VAL A 78 15.48 -17.61 -0.03
CA VAL A 78 15.09 -16.49 0.83
C VAL A 78 14.27 -16.95 2.04
N LEU A 79 13.37 -17.92 1.87
CA LEU A 79 12.63 -18.49 3.00
C LEU A 79 13.55 -19.24 3.97
N ASP A 80 14.63 -19.86 3.46
CA ASP A 80 15.68 -20.47 4.30
C ASP A 80 16.50 -19.40 5.03
N ASP A 81 16.95 -18.36 4.32
CA ASP A 81 17.75 -17.26 4.88
C ASP A 81 16.97 -16.50 5.97
N LEU A 82 15.64 -16.39 5.84
CA LEU A 82 14.73 -15.78 6.82
C LEU A 82 14.27 -16.73 7.94
N GLU A 83 14.75 -17.98 7.94
CA GLU A 83 14.37 -19.01 8.90
C GLU A 83 12.85 -19.19 9.06
N VAL A 84 12.11 -19.09 7.95
CA VAL A 84 10.64 -19.15 7.95
C VAL A 84 10.19 -20.56 8.37
N PRO A 85 9.38 -20.70 9.45
CA PRO A 85 8.95 -22.00 9.93
C PRO A 85 8.20 -22.83 8.88
N ASP A 86 8.47 -24.14 8.82
CA ASP A 86 7.92 -25.04 7.81
C ASP A 86 6.39 -25.03 7.73
N HIS A 87 5.70 -24.86 8.87
CA HIS A 87 4.25 -24.82 8.94
C HIS A 87 3.64 -23.59 8.25
N ILE A 88 4.37 -22.46 8.18
CA ILE A 88 3.93 -21.28 7.42
C ILE A 88 4.54 -21.20 6.02
N ARG A 89 5.65 -21.90 5.76
CA ARG A 89 6.38 -21.84 4.49
C ARG A 89 5.49 -22.14 3.28
N GLY A 90 4.65 -23.17 3.37
CA GLY A 90 3.71 -23.54 2.31
C GLY A 90 2.56 -22.56 2.08
N LEU A 91 2.34 -21.61 3.00
CA LEU A 91 1.30 -20.59 2.92
C LEU A 91 1.76 -19.35 2.16
N ILE A 92 3.07 -19.15 1.96
CA ILE A 92 3.63 -18.00 1.24
C ILE A 92 3.95 -18.42 -0.20
N LYS A 93 3.22 -17.90 -1.18
CA LYS A 93 3.30 -18.36 -2.57
C LYS A 93 3.75 -17.26 -3.54
N PRO A 94 4.80 -17.49 -4.35
CA PRO A 94 5.18 -16.55 -5.39
C PRO A 94 4.24 -16.64 -6.61
N PHE A 95 4.05 -15.52 -7.31
CA PHE A 95 3.45 -15.47 -8.64
C PHE A 95 4.13 -14.39 -9.49
N ILE A 96 3.94 -14.41 -10.81
CA ILE A 96 4.52 -13.39 -11.68
C ILE A 96 3.55 -12.20 -11.78
N VAL A 97 4.02 -11.01 -11.38
CA VAL A 97 3.24 -9.77 -11.42
C VAL A 97 3.38 -9.07 -12.77
N ASN A 98 2.32 -8.42 -13.21
CA ASN A 98 2.35 -7.48 -14.31
C ASN A 98 2.87 -6.13 -13.82
N GLY A 99 4.11 -5.80 -14.15
CA GLY A 99 4.76 -4.54 -13.78
C GLY A 99 6.20 -4.73 -13.32
N PHE A 100 6.83 -3.62 -12.92
CA PHE A 100 8.25 -3.59 -12.50
C PHE A 100 8.45 -3.75 -10.99
N ASP A 101 7.39 -3.61 -10.18
CA ASP A 101 7.46 -3.60 -8.73
C ASP A 101 7.02 -4.93 -8.13
N LEU A 102 7.71 -5.35 -7.06
CA LEU A 102 7.21 -6.46 -6.27
C LEU A 102 6.01 -6.02 -5.47
N ILE A 103 5.00 -6.89 -5.41
CA ILE A 103 3.80 -6.69 -4.62
C ILE A 103 3.67 -7.82 -3.60
N HIS A 104 2.92 -7.56 -2.54
CA HIS A 104 2.58 -8.56 -1.54
C HIS A 104 1.14 -8.38 -1.10
N ALA A 105 0.49 -9.47 -0.75
CA ALA A 105 -0.86 -9.46 -0.20
C ALA A 105 -1.09 -10.69 0.68
N GLY A 106 -1.97 -10.55 1.67
CA GLY A 106 -2.24 -11.62 2.63
C GLY A 106 -1.14 -11.76 3.67
N SER A 107 -1.35 -12.69 4.59
CA SER A 107 -0.43 -12.98 5.69
C SER A 107 -0.44 -14.48 5.97
N PRO A 108 0.71 -15.10 6.30
CA PRO A 108 0.74 -16.51 6.69
C PRO A 108 -0.08 -16.78 7.96
N ASN A 109 -0.41 -15.75 8.75
CA ASN A 109 -1.30 -15.86 9.91
C ASN A 109 -2.79 -16.01 9.53
N LEU A 110 -3.14 -15.82 8.26
CA LEU A 110 -4.49 -16.00 7.74
C LEU A 110 -4.61 -17.35 7.05
N ARG A 111 -5.81 -17.94 7.06
CA ARG A 111 -6.10 -19.22 6.39
C ARG A 111 -5.86 -19.19 4.87
N SER A 112 -5.99 -18.01 4.25
CA SER A 112 -5.71 -17.77 2.84
C SER A 112 -4.21 -17.80 2.51
N GLY A 113 -3.35 -17.66 3.52
CA GLY A 113 -1.91 -17.49 3.36
C GLY A 113 -1.54 -16.11 2.80
N ALA A 114 -0.35 -16.05 2.21
CA ALA A 114 0.22 -14.85 1.62
C ALA A 114 0.70 -15.12 0.20
N ILE A 115 0.68 -14.08 -0.63
CA ILE A 115 1.20 -14.12 -1.99
C ILE A 115 2.21 -12.99 -2.20
N VAL A 116 3.28 -13.31 -2.93
CA VAL A 116 4.31 -12.34 -3.33
C VAL A 116 4.37 -12.31 -4.85
N GLY A 117 4.05 -11.15 -5.43
CA GLY A 117 4.16 -10.92 -6.86
C GLY A 117 5.58 -10.50 -7.20
N VAL A 118 6.26 -11.31 -8.00
CA VAL A 118 7.64 -11.10 -8.45
C VAL A 118 7.62 -10.69 -9.92
N PRO A 119 8.23 -9.55 -10.31
CA PRO A 119 8.32 -9.14 -11.70
C PRO A 119 9.00 -10.18 -12.57
N LEU A 120 8.60 -10.26 -13.83
CA LEU A 120 9.29 -11.13 -14.79
C LEU A 120 10.77 -10.76 -14.96
N SER A 121 11.14 -9.51 -14.65
CA SER A 121 12.53 -9.03 -14.73
C SER A 121 13.50 -9.76 -13.81
N PHE A 122 13.01 -10.48 -12.80
CA PHE A 122 13.85 -11.29 -11.93
C PHE A 122 14.46 -12.50 -12.66
N ASP A 123 13.87 -12.91 -13.79
CA ASP A 123 14.39 -13.99 -14.61
C ASP A 123 15.57 -13.55 -15.48
N TYR A 124 15.66 -12.25 -15.81
CA TYR A 124 16.66 -11.70 -16.74
C TYR A 124 18.09 -11.78 -16.15
N GLU A 125 19.06 -12.07 -17.03
CA GLU A 125 20.51 -12.08 -16.73
C GLU A 125 21.24 -11.04 -17.57
N GLU A 126 20.86 -10.92 -18.85
CA GLU A 126 21.44 -9.99 -19.79
C GLU A 126 20.39 -9.02 -20.35
N LEU A 127 20.84 -7.89 -20.90
CA LEU A 127 19.96 -6.93 -21.57
C LEU A 127 19.20 -7.56 -22.76
N LYS A 128 19.76 -8.62 -23.37
CA LYS A 128 19.15 -9.34 -24.49
C LYS A 128 17.92 -10.16 -24.10
N ASP A 129 17.79 -10.50 -22.81
CA ASP A 129 16.64 -11.25 -22.30
C ASP A 129 15.39 -10.37 -22.21
N ILE A 130 15.58 -9.05 -22.26
CA ILE A 130 14.50 -8.09 -22.16
C ILE A 130 13.82 -7.96 -23.53
N ASP A 131 12.56 -8.38 -23.59
CA ASP A 131 11.72 -8.18 -24.76
C ASP A 131 11.11 -6.77 -24.74
N ASP A 132 11.89 -5.80 -25.23
CA ASP A 132 11.53 -4.39 -25.34
C ASP A 132 10.18 -4.17 -26.06
N SER A 133 9.79 -5.08 -26.96
CA SER A 133 8.54 -4.99 -27.71
C SER A 133 7.29 -5.20 -26.85
N THR A 134 7.46 -5.82 -25.67
CA THR A 134 6.37 -6.09 -24.73
C THR A 134 6.23 -5.02 -23.64
N LEU A 135 7.20 -4.11 -23.53
CA LEU A 135 7.17 -3.02 -22.57
C LEU A 135 6.34 -1.87 -23.15
N VAL A 136 5.09 -1.74 -22.72
CA VAL A 136 4.23 -0.62 -23.14
C VAL A 136 4.17 0.41 -22.01
N LEU A 137 4.70 1.61 -22.27
CA LEU A 137 4.58 2.77 -21.36
C LEU A 137 3.45 3.69 -21.84
N GLN A 138 2.30 3.64 -21.16
CA GLN A 138 1.13 4.52 -21.44
C GLN A 138 0.73 4.61 -22.93
N ASP A 139 0.76 3.49 -23.63
CA ASP A 139 0.42 3.40 -25.07
C ASP A 139 1.25 4.32 -25.98
N LYS A 140 2.40 4.84 -25.49
CA LYS A 140 3.34 5.64 -26.28
C LYS A 140 4.48 4.75 -26.78
N PRO A 141 4.92 4.92 -28.04
CA PRO A 141 6.12 4.27 -28.53
C PRO A 141 7.32 4.84 -27.75
N VAL A 142 8.08 3.95 -27.12
CA VAL A 142 9.32 4.29 -26.42
C VAL A 142 10.48 4.01 -27.35
N ASP A 143 11.37 4.98 -27.53
CA ASP A 143 12.64 4.72 -28.22
C ASP A 143 13.59 4.01 -27.25
N TRP A 144 13.66 2.69 -27.35
CA TRP A 144 14.54 1.86 -26.53
C TRP A 144 16.03 2.10 -26.79
N LYS A 145 16.39 2.73 -27.92
CA LYS A 145 17.77 3.11 -28.23
C LYS A 145 18.19 4.44 -27.62
N SER A 146 17.23 5.21 -27.10
CA SER A 146 17.51 6.43 -26.34
C SER A 146 18.30 6.12 -25.07
N VAL A 147 19.02 7.13 -24.56
CA VAL A 147 19.78 7.01 -23.31
C VAL A 147 18.85 6.65 -22.15
N GLU A 148 17.66 7.25 -22.12
CA GLU A 148 16.63 7.02 -21.11
C GLU A 148 16.05 5.61 -21.21
N GLY A 149 15.82 5.11 -22.43
CA GLY A 149 15.40 3.73 -22.67
C GLY A 149 16.43 2.73 -22.18
N GLN A 150 17.70 2.92 -22.51
CA GLN A 150 18.80 2.06 -22.04
C GLN A 150 19.00 2.14 -20.52
N ASN A 151 18.83 3.32 -19.92
CA ASN A 151 18.85 3.47 -18.47
C ASN A 151 17.68 2.72 -17.81
N LEU A 152 16.49 2.72 -18.41
CA LEU A 152 15.37 1.94 -17.92
C LEU A 152 15.68 0.44 -18.00
N LEU A 153 16.13 -0.07 -19.15
CA LEU A 153 16.44 -1.49 -19.34
C LEU A 153 17.54 -1.97 -18.38
N SER A 154 18.63 -1.21 -18.25
CA SER A 154 19.72 -1.53 -17.32
C SER A 154 19.33 -1.44 -15.84
N SER A 155 18.28 -0.68 -15.51
CA SER A 155 17.73 -0.64 -14.15
C SER A 155 16.87 -1.85 -13.79
N LEU A 156 16.38 -2.60 -14.79
CA LEU A 156 15.59 -3.83 -14.58
C LEU A 156 16.48 -5.06 -14.31
N LEU A 157 17.76 -4.98 -14.67
CA LEU A 157 18.75 -6.00 -14.36
C LEU A 157 19.23 -5.81 -12.92
N LEU A 158 19.02 -6.85 -12.12
CA LEU A 158 19.41 -6.93 -10.72
C LEU A 158 20.40 -8.08 -10.54
N SER A 159 21.38 -7.91 -9.65
CA SER A 159 22.19 -9.01 -9.14
C SER A 159 21.35 -10.03 -8.37
N GLU A 160 21.92 -11.20 -8.13
CA GLU A 160 21.27 -12.25 -7.35
C GLU A 160 21.04 -11.80 -5.89
N GLU A 161 21.97 -11.03 -5.32
CA GLU A 161 21.86 -10.43 -4.00
C GLU A 161 20.71 -9.41 -3.92
N ALA A 162 20.59 -8.53 -4.93
CA ALA A 162 19.50 -7.57 -5.01
C ALA A 162 18.13 -8.24 -5.20
N LYS A 163 18.07 -9.32 -6.00
CA LYS A 163 16.85 -10.14 -6.15
C LYS A 163 16.46 -10.80 -4.82
N LYS A 164 17.41 -11.43 -4.12
CA LYS A 164 17.17 -12.02 -2.80
C LYS A 164 16.66 -10.98 -1.80
N PHE A 165 17.34 -9.84 -1.71
CA PHE A 165 16.93 -8.72 -0.84
C PHE A 165 15.48 -8.30 -1.11
N ALA A 166 15.14 -8.05 -2.38
CA ALA A 166 13.81 -7.59 -2.76
C ALA A 166 12.70 -8.57 -2.38
N ILE A 167 12.94 -9.88 -2.62
CA ILE A 167 12.00 -10.94 -2.24
C ILE A 167 11.88 -11.01 -0.71
N ALA A 168 13.01 -11.01 0.00
CA ALA A 168 13.05 -11.12 1.46
C ALA A 168 12.29 -9.98 2.12
N GLN A 169 12.45 -8.76 1.63
CA GLN A 169 11.67 -7.62 2.08
C GLN A 169 10.16 -7.87 1.97
N LYS A 170 9.67 -8.40 0.84
CA LYS A 170 8.23 -8.65 0.69
C LYS A 170 7.73 -9.81 1.54
N VAL A 171 8.55 -10.83 1.75
CA VAL A 171 8.24 -11.94 2.65
C VAL A 171 8.13 -11.45 4.10
N LEU A 172 9.04 -10.59 4.56
CA LEU A 172 8.95 -9.95 5.88
C LEU A 172 7.68 -9.10 6.01
N ARG A 173 7.32 -8.34 4.97
CA ARG A 173 6.07 -7.56 4.97
C ARG A 173 4.83 -8.45 5.09
N CYS A 174 4.78 -9.61 4.44
CA CYS A 174 3.69 -10.56 4.62
C CYS A 174 3.56 -11.07 6.07
N GLN A 175 4.68 -11.22 6.77
CA GLN A 175 4.72 -11.69 8.15
C GLN A 175 4.37 -10.59 9.17
N SER A 176 4.43 -9.32 8.76
CA SER A 176 4.11 -8.18 9.62
C SER A 176 2.63 -8.09 10.01
N HIS A 177 2.34 -7.24 10.99
CA HIS A 177 0.99 -6.93 11.45
C HIS A 177 0.29 -5.84 10.59
N GLU A 178 0.88 -5.46 9.46
CA GLU A 178 0.40 -4.37 8.62
C GLU A 178 -1.08 -4.49 8.25
N ILE A 179 -1.54 -5.70 7.88
CA ILE A 179 -2.92 -5.93 7.48
C ILE A 179 -3.88 -5.59 8.63
N TRP A 180 -3.58 -6.04 9.85
CA TRP A 180 -4.41 -5.78 11.02
C TRP A 180 -4.48 -4.29 11.36
N VAL A 181 -3.33 -3.61 11.32
CA VAL A 181 -3.26 -2.17 11.53
C VAL A 181 -4.09 -1.43 10.48
N ASN A 182 -3.98 -1.80 9.21
CA ASN A 182 -4.74 -1.19 8.12
C ASN A 182 -6.25 -1.41 8.23
N CYS A 183 -6.69 -2.53 8.81
CA CYS A 183 -8.11 -2.82 9.01
C CYS A 183 -8.69 -2.12 10.25
N ILE A 184 -7.94 -2.09 11.36
CA ILE A 184 -8.42 -1.60 12.66
C ILE A 184 -8.38 -0.08 12.74
N LEU A 185 -7.32 0.57 12.24
CA LEU A 185 -7.16 2.02 12.31
C LEU A 185 -8.34 2.84 11.75
N PRO A 186 -8.86 2.59 10.52
CA PRO A 186 -9.97 3.38 9.99
C PRO A 186 -11.26 3.18 10.81
N MET A 187 -11.50 1.97 11.32
CA MET A 187 -12.63 1.68 12.20
C MET A 187 -12.53 2.48 13.51
N LEU A 188 -11.35 2.50 14.15
CA LEU A 188 -11.12 3.28 15.37
C LEU A 188 -11.27 4.78 15.10
N CYS A 189 -10.68 5.31 14.02
CA CYS A 189 -10.79 6.73 13.68
C CYS A 189 -12.25 7.15 13.49
N THR A 190 -13.05 6.33 12.81
CA THR A 190 -14.49 6.59 12.64
C THR A 190 -15.23 6.59 13.98
N ALA A 191 -14.94 5.63 14.87
CA ALA A 191 -15.55 5.57 16.19
C ALA A 191 -15.18 6.78 17.05
N PHE A 192 -13.91 7.21 17.02
CA PHE A 192 -13.44 8.41 17.70
C PHE A 192 -14.08 9.69 17.14
N ALA A 193 -14.20 9.81 15.82
CA ALA A 193 -14.87 10.93 15.17
C ALA A 193 -16.33 11.05 15.64
N TYR A 194 -17.05 9.94 15.71
CA TYR A 194 -18.41 9.91 16.25
C TYR A 194 -18.46 10.33 17.73
N ALA A 195 -17.56 9.81 18.57
CA ALA A 195 -17.50 10.16 19.98
C ALA A 195 -17.23 11.67 20.19
N ILE A 196 -16.31 12.24 19.42
CA ILE A 196 -16.01 13.68 19.44
C ILE A 196 -17.23 14.48 18.97
N ALA A 197 -17.85 14.11 17.86
CA ALA A 197 -19.05 14.79 17.36
C ALA A 197 -20.21 14.72 18.37
N GLN A 198 -20.38 13.58 19.04
CA GLN A 198 -21.40 13.42 20.09
C GLN A 198 -21.10 14.33 21.30
N ARG A 199 -19.85 14.37 21.77
CA ARG A 199 -19.46 15.26 22.88
C ARG A 199 -19.62 16.73 22.51
N ALA A 200 -19.18 17.13 21.32
CA ALA A 200 -19.33 18.50 20.83
C ALA A 200 -20.81 18.90 20.69
N ASN A 201 -21.68 17.97 20.26
CA ASN A 201 -23.12 18.21 20.22
C ASN A 201 -23.72 18.52 21.60
N VAL A 202 -23.23 17.87 22.66
CA VAL A 202 -23.69 18.11 24.05
C VAL A 202 -23.08 19.39 24.62
N MET A 203 -21.78 19.63 24.42
CA MET A 203 -21.10 20.79 25.00
C MET A 203 -21.49 22.13 24.36
N LEU A 204 -21.83 22.12 23.06
CA LEU A 204 -22.10 23.35 22.30
C LEU A 204 -23.60 23.58 22.04
N ASP A 205 -24.47 22.73 22.59
CA ASP A 205 -25.89 22.64 22.24
C ASP A 205 -26.11 22.60 20.73
N SER A 206 -25.17 21.99 19.99
CA SER A 206 -25.08 22.12 18.55
C SER A 206 -26.31 21.57 17.83
N LEU A 207 -27.08 20.69 18.47
CA LEU A 207 -28.32 20.14 17.91
C LEU A 207 -29.45 21.19 17.79
N TYR A 208 -29.42 22.24 18.60
CA TYR A 208 -30.38 23.35 18.56
C TYR A 208 -29.88 24.53 17.71
N ARG A 209 -28.63 24.47 17.26
CA ARG A 209 -28.04 25.48 16.36
C ARG A 209 -28.51 25.29 14.91
N PRO A 210 -28.42 26.33 14.06
CA PRO A 210 -28.75 26.24 12.65
C PRO A 210 -28.01 25.08 11.94
N PRO A 211 -28.63 24.40 10.96
CA PRO A 211 -28.04 23.26 10.26
C PRO A 211 -26.65 23.52 9.69
N ILE A 212 -26.38 24.75 9.22
CA ILE A 212 -25.07 25.13 8.67
C ILE A 212 -23.95 25.00 9.69
N VAL A 213 -24.19 25.36 10.96
CA VAL A 213 -23.19 25.25 12.04
C VAL A 213 -22.84 23.79 12.29
N ARG A 214 -23.85 22.91 12.25
CA ARG A 214 -23.68 21.46 12.43
C ARG A 214 -22.89 20.84 11.28
N ILE A 215 -23.21 21.23 10.04
CA ILE A 215 -22.47 20.79 8.86
C ILE A 215 -21.01 21.20 8.98
N CYS A 216 -20.73 22.46 9.32
CA CYS A 216 -19.34 22.93 9.52
C CYS A 216 -18.61 22.12 10.61
N LEU A 217 -19.25 21.90 11.76
CA LEU A 217 -18.67 21.13 12.87
C LEU A 217 -18.37 19.69 12.46
N TYR A 218 -19.33 18.99 11.84
CA TYR A 218 -19.14 17.59 11.45
C TYR A 218 -18.14 17.46 10.29
N SER A 219 -18.10 18.41 9.37
CA SER A 219 -17.06 18.48 8.33
C SER A 219 -15.68 18.63 8.95
N PHE A 220 -15.53 19.49 9.96
CA PHE A 220 -14.25 19.67 10.65
C PHE A 220 -13.81 18.39 11.37
N VAL A 221 -14.71 17.75 12.12
CA VAL A 221 -14.45 16.47 12.79
C VAL A 221 -14.11 15.37 11.77
N GLY A 222 -14.84 15.31 10.65
CA GLY A 222 -14.59 14.35 9.57
C GLY A 222 -13.22 14.56 8.91
N MET A 223 -12.87 15.79 8.56
CA MET A 223 -11.55 16.14 8.00
C MET A 223 -10.44 15.79 8.98
N PHE A 224 -10.60 16.12 10.26
CA PHE A 224 -9.61 15.78 11.30
C PHE A 224 -9.45 14.27 11.46
N SER A 225 -10.54 13.50 11.42
CA SER A 225 -10.50 12.04 11.46
C SER A 225 -9.77 11.44 10.26
N ILE A 226 -10.01 11.95 9.05
CA ILE A 226 -9.34 11.48 7.83
C ILE A 226 -7.85 11.81 7.88
N ALA A 227 -7.49 13.03 8.31
CA ALA A 227 -6.10 13.44 8.47
C ALA A 227 -5.38 12.56 9.51
N THR A 228 -6.03 12.29 10.65
CA THR A 228 -5.48 11.42 11.71
C THR A 228 -5.27 9.99 11.20
N TRP A 229 -6.25 9.41 10.50
CA TRP A 229 -6.08 8.10 9.88
C TRP A 229 -4.93 8.07 8.88
N GLY A 230 -4.84 9.09 8.01
CA GLY A 230 -3.76 9.21 7.04
C GLY A 230 -2.38 9.26 7.70
N ALA A 231 -2.21 10.11 8.72
CA ALA A 231 -0.97 10.24 9.47
C ALA A 231 -0.57 8.93 10.18
N LEU A 232 -1.52 8.25 10.84
CA LEU A 232 -1.27 6.97 11.51
C LEU A 232 -0.90 5.88 10.51
N LYS A 233 -1.56 5.84 9.34
CA LYS A 233 -1.25 4.88 8.27
C LYS A 233 0.15 5.10 7.69
N ASP A 234 0.51 6.36 7.42
CA ASP A 234 1.83 6.71 6.88
C ASP A 234 2.92 6.40 7.91
N PHE A 235 2.73 6.80 9.18
CA PHE A 235 3.65 6.47 10.27
C PHE A 235 3.86 4.97 10.43
N SER A 236 2.78 4.18 10.47
CA SER A 236 2.87 2.71 10.58
C SER A 236 3.62 2.11 9.39
N THR A 237 3.40 2.65 8.19
CA THR A 237 4.05 2.12 6.97
C THR A 237 5.56 2.41 6.96
N ILE A 238 5.96 3.60 7.40
CA ILE A 238 7.38 3.97 7.57
C ILE A 238 8.03 3.10 8.64
N GLN A 239 7.33 2.86 9.76
CA GLN A 239 7.84 2.00 10.82
C GLN A 239 8.09 0.57 10.32
N TYR A 240 7.15 -0.01 9.57
CA TYR A 240 7.35 -1.33 8.97
C TYR A 240 8.44 -1.35 7.88
N ASP A 241 8.65 -0.25 7.16
CA ASP A 241 9.75 -0.14 6.21
C ASP A 241 11.11 -0.20 6.94
N ASN A 242 11.24 0.53 8.05
CA ASN A 242 12.43 0.51 8.91
C ASN A 242 12.69 -0.86 9.51
N GLU A 243 11.68 -1.44 10.15
CA GLU A 243 11.80 -2.77 10.77
C GLU A 243 12.23 -3.83 9.75
N CYS A 244 11.66 -3.80 8.53
CA CYS A 244 12.08 -4.72 7.48
C CYS A 244 13.54 -4.49 7.06
N ASP A 245 13.95 -3.23 6.86
CA ASP A 245 15.32 -2.92 6.43
C ASP A 245 16.35 -3.30 7.52
N GLU A 246 16.03 -3.06 8.80
CA GLU A 246 16.85 -3.48 9.94
C GLU A 246 16.99 -5.01 10.01
N GLU A 247 15.89 -5.77 9.85
CA GLU A 247 15.94 -7.23 9.83
C GLU A 247 16.76 -7.76 8.65
N LEU A 248 16.66 -7.15 7.47
CA LEU A 248 17.45 -7.56 6.30
C LEU A 248 18.95 -7.28 6.47
N CYS A 249 19.32 -6.19 7.15
CA CYS A 249 20.72 -5.93 7.48
C CYS A 249 21.33 -7.01 8.38
N LYS A 250 20.54 -7.61 9.29
CA LYS A 250 21.00 -8.68 10.19
C LYS A 250 21.32 -9.98 9.47
N LEU A 251 20.78 -10.20 8.27
CA LEU A 251 21.05 -11.39 7.45
C LEU A 251 22.47 -11.40 6.86
N GLY A 252 23.19 -10.28 6.94
CA GLY A 252 24.61 -10.19 6.62
C GLY A 252 24.95 -9.36 5.39
N LYS A 253 26.24 -9.36 5.04
CA LYS A 253 26.84 -8.45 4.06
C LYS A 253 26.20 -8.53 2.67
N ASP A 254 25.78 -9.72 2.25
CA ASP A 254 25.19 -9.93 0.93
C ASP A 254 23.81 -9.28 0.82
N TYR A 255 23.00 -9.32 1.89
CA TYR A 255 21.71 -8.61 1.93
C TYR A 255 21.89 -7.09 1.97
N ILE A 256 22.92 -6.59 2.65
CA ILE A 256 23.23 -5.15 2.67
C ILE A 256 23.64 -4.66 1.27
N LYS A 257 24.51 -5.41 0.57
CA LYS A 257 24.86 -5.14 -0.84
C LYS A 257 23.63 -5.18 -1.73
N GLY A 258 22.80 -6.21 -1.56
CA GLY A 258 21.55 -6.37 -2.30
C GLY A 258 20.60 -5.20 -2.11
N GLY A 259 20.46 -4.70 -0.88
CA GLY A 259 19.63 -3.53 -0.56
C GLY A 259 20.14 -2.24 -1.22
N GLN A 260 21.45 -2.00 -1.14
CA GLN A 260 22.10 -0.85 -1.79
C GLN A 260 21.83 -0.84 -3.30
N GLU A 261 22.10 -1.96 -3.98
CA GLU A 261 21.89 -2.09 -5.42
C GLU A 261 20.40 -1.98 -5.77
N TYR A 262 19.52 -2.68 -5.05
CA TYR A 262 18.08 -2.67 -5.29
C TYR A 262 17.50 -1.26 -5.26
N TYR A 263 17.80 -0.47 -4.22
CA TYR A 263 17.31 0.91 -4.16
C TYR A 263 17.97 1.81 -5.20
N CYS A 264 19.25 1.63 -5.50
CA CYS A 264 19.91 2.38 -6.58
C CYS A 264 19.21 2.14 -7.92
N LYS A 265 18.92 0.87 -8.24
CA LYS A 265 18.23 0.45 -9.46
C LYS A 265 16.81 0.97 -9.53
N ILE A 266 16.05 0.97 -8.43
CA ILE A 266 14.72 1.58 -8.42
C ILE A 266 14.79 3.09 -8.66
N LEU A 267 15.76 3.80 -8.08
CA LEU A 267 15.92 5.24 -8.28
C LEU A 267 16.27 5.54 -9.75
N GLU A 268 17.23 4.80 -10.33
CA GLU A 268 17.59 4.88 -11.76
C GLU A 268 16.37 4.64 -12.66
N ARG A 269 15.61 3.58 -12.38
CA ARG A 269 14.36 3.24 -13.07
C ARG A 269 13.36 4.39 -13.01
N ASN A 270 13.16 4.96 -11.84
CA ASN A 270 12.18 6.04 -11.63
C ASN A 270 12.62 7.34 -12.32
N VAL A 271 13.93 7.63 -12.37
CA VAL A 271 14.49 8.76 -13.15
C VAL A 271 14.28 8.53 -14.65
N ALA A 272 14.55 7.33 -15.16
CA ALA A 272 14.30 7.00 -16.55
C ALA A 272 12.82 7.12 -16.91
N LEU A 273 11.92 6.56 -16.08
CA LEU A 273 10.47 6.69 -16.24
C LEU A 273 9.99 8.14 -16.17
N ARG A 274 10.61 8.98 -15.32
CA ARG A 274 10.31 10.41 -15.26
C ARG A 274 10.52 11.07 -16.61
N SER A 275 11.64 10.79 -17.27
CA SER A 275 11.98 11.36 -18.57
C SER A 275 11.12 10.78 -19.69
N LEU A 276 10.99 9.45 -19.75
CA LEU A 276 10.23 8.75 -20.80
C LEU A 276 8.74 9.11 -20.82
N LEU A 277 8.14 9.38 -19.65
CA LEU A 277 6.73 9.75 -19.53
C LEU A 277 6.48 11.27 -19.62
N GLY A 278 7.53 12.09 -19.76
CA GLY A 278 7.44 13.55 -19.83
C GLY A 278 6.71 14.17 -18.63
N ASP A 279 5.73 15.04 -18.89
CA ASP A 279 4.96 15.74 -17.83
C ASP A 279 4.25 14.79 -16.86
N TYR A 280 3.80 13.62 -17.34
CA TYR A 280 3.18 12.62 -16.49
C TYR A 280 4.20 12.00 -15.54
N GLY A 281 5.37 11.63 -16.06
CA GLY A 281 6.50 11.16 -15.25
C GLY A 281 6.95 12.21 -14.23
N ALA A 282 6.93 13.48 -14.62
CA ALA A 282 7.33 14.58 -13.76
C ALA A 282 6.43 14.80 -12.53
N LYS A 283 5.17 14.36 -12.63
CA LYS A 283 4.20 14.33 -11.52
C LYS A 283 4.39 13.10 -10.62
N LEU A 284 4.85 11.98 -11.17
CA LEU A 284 5.03 10.72 -10.44
C LEU A 284 6.35 10.62 -9.68
N TYR A 285 7.44 11.15 -10.24
CA TYR A 285 8.78 10.95 -9.72
C TYR A 285 9.52 12.28 -9.53
N SER A 286 10.39 12.39 -8.53
CA SER A 286 11.32 13.51 -8.36
C SER A 286 12.50 13.40 -9.33
N VAL A 287 13.31 14.47 -9.41
CA VAL A 287 14.58 14.45 -10.17
C VAL A 287 15.55 13.40 -9.61
N SER A 288 15.47 13.11 -8.30
CA SER A 288 16.25 12.09 -7.64
C SER A 288 15.67 10.67 -7.74
N GLY A 289 14.50 10.48 -8.37
CA GLY A 289 13.86 9.15 -8.50
C GLY A 289 12.92 8.75 -7.35
N ASN A 290 12.70 9.61 -6.35
CA ASN A 290 11.68 9.36 -5.32
C ASN A 290 10.27 9.48 -5.89
N GLN A 291 9.32 8.69 -5.39
CA GLN A 291 7.91 8.86 -5.73
C GLN A 291 7.37 10.18 -5.15
N ARG A 292 6.59 10.89 -5.96
CA ARG A 292 5.87 12.11 -5.56
C ARG A 292 4.44 11.76 -5.23
N PHE A 293 3.98 12.27 -4.10
CA PHE A 293 2.59 12.13 -3.67
C PHE A 293 1.97 13.51 -3.51
N PHE A 294 0.67 13.62 -3.78
CA PHE A 294 -0.03 14.91 -3.75
C PHE A 294 -0.26 15.45 -2.33
N LEU A 295 -0.71 14.60 -1.40
CA LEU A 295 -1.12 15.02 -0.05
C LEU A 295 -0.44 14.26 1.09
N ARG A 296 0.04 13.04 0.85
CA ARG A 296 0.48 12.12 1.91
C ARG A 296 1.72 11.34 1.51
N GLN A 297 2.60 11.05 2.44
CA GLN A 297 3.82 10.30 2.15
C GLN A 297 3.61 8.84 2.52
N LYS A 298 3.31 8.00 1.52
CA LYS A 298 2.84 6.62 1.75
C LYS A 298 3.92 5.62 2.22
N GLY A 299 5.15 6.05 2.39
CA GLY A 299 6.28 5.20 2.77
C GLY A 299 7.57 5.98 2.87
N MET A 300 8.65 5.32 3.28
CA MET A 300 9.94 5.97 3.37
C MET A 300 10.46 6.34 1.97
N PRO A 301 11.04 7.55 1.75
CA PRO A 301 11.57 7.89 0.44
C PRO A 301 12.77 6.99 0.14
N LEU A 302 12.81 6.49 -1.09
CA LEU A 302 13.80 5.52 -1.56
C LEU A 302 15.24 5.99 -1.40
N VAL A 303 15.49 7.30 -1.54
CA VAL A 303 16.81 7.90 -1.29
C VAL A 303 17.27 7.69 0.15
N TYR A 304 16.39 7.86 1.15
CA TYR A 304 16.76 7.63 2.54
C TYR A 304 17.04 6.15 2.81
N ARG A 305 16.25 5.25 2.22
CA ARG A 305 16.49 3.80 2.33
C ARG A 305 17.85 3.44 1.72
N LYS A 306 18.17 3.96 0.54
CA LYS A 306 19.50 3.77 -0.07
C LYS A 306 20.62 4.25 0.85
N LEU A 307 20.51 5.47 1.38
CA LEU A 307 21.51 6.05 2.30
C LEU A 307 21.72 5.19 3.54
N TYR A 308 20.65 4.61 4.10
CA TYR A 308 20.74 3.69 5.22
C TYR A 308 21.61 2.46 4.87
N PHE A 309 21.38 1.81 3.72
CA PHE A 309 22.21 0.67 3.29
C PHE A 309 23.64 1.07 2.93
N ASP A 310 23.86 2.28 2.39
CA ASP A 310 25.19 2.84 2.14
C ASP A 310 25.97 2.96 3.47
N GLU A 311 25.35 3.53 4.52
CA GLU A 311 25.94 3.67 5.86
C GLU A 311 26.23 2.31 6.51
N GLN A 312 25.29 1.36 6.43
CA GLN A 312 25.51 0.00 6.94
C GLN A 312 26.68 -0.71 6.23
N MET A 313 26.87 -0.45 4.93
CA MET A 313 28.02 -0.98 4.19
C MET A 313 29.34 -0.38 4.64
N GLU A 314 29.36 0.93 4.92
CA GLU A 314 30.55 1.62 5.41
C GLU A 314 30.96 1.13 6.80
N ASN A 315 29.99 0.88 7.69
CA ASN A 315 30.24 0.31 9.01
C ASN A 315 30.83 -1.11 8.99
N LEU A 316 30.73 -1.81 7.86
CA LEU A 316 31.31 -3.15 7.66
C LEU A 316 32.71 -3.13 7.01
N ARG A 317 33.22 -1.97 6.60
CA ARG A 317 34.56 -1.81 6.00
C ARG A 317 35.62 -1.60 7.06
#